data_AF-A0A964D5R0-F1
#
_entry.id   AF-A0A964D5R0-F1
#
_cell.length_a   1.000
_cell.length_b   1.000
_cell.length_c   1.000
_cell.angle_alpha   90.00
_cell.angle_beta   90.00
_cell.angle_gamma   90.00
#
_symmetry.space_group_name_H-M   'P 1'
#
loop_
_entity.id
_entity.type
_entity.pdbx_description
1 polymer ?
#
loop_
_entity_poly.entity_id
_entity_poly.type
_entity_poly.pdbx_seq_one_letter_code
_entity_poly.pdbx_strand_id
1 'polypeptide(L)'
;MKRVIVLVGLPASGKSLFARELLLSEPARWVRSNKDLLREMAHASHWSPANEKFIVQLRDTIILMALESGKHVIVDDTNFGPHIEHIKELVKGKAIVEVNDSFLQVPVEECIKRDLKRLNSVGKDVIMKMYNKYVRVPVAPPEYNPDLPDAILVDMDGTLALLNGRNPFDASKCDRDLPNQPVLDTIRKWQSSVNIIVVSGRTDDCQPQTEQWLRQYEVNYAGLYMRKTGDMRKDAIMKEEIYRQQIAGQYNVKFVLDDRQQVVDMWRSLGLTVFQVDEGDF
;
A
#
# COMPACT_ATOMS: atom_id res chain seq x y z
N MET A 1 38.33 13.57 0.75
CA MET A 1 37.36 13.84 1.84
C MET A 1 36.67 12.53 2.21
N LYS A 2 36.31 12.32 3.48
CA LYS A 2 35.60 11.09 3.90
C LYS A 2 34.14 11.14 3.47
N ARG A 3 33.54 9.96 3.25
CA ARG A 3 32.17 9.81 2.76
C ARG A 3 31.32 9.00 3.73
N VAL A 4 30.06 9.38 3.84
CA VAL A 4 29.00 8.61 4.49
C VAL A 4 27.91 8.36 3.46
N ILE A 5 27.77 7.11 3.01
CA ILE A 5 26.69 6.70 2.11
C ILE A 5 25.49 6.30 2.96
N VAL A 6 24.33 6.90 2.70
CA VAL A 6 23.07 6.58 3.37
C VAL A 6 22.12 5.96 2.35
N LEU A 7 21.80 4.67 2.51
CA LEU A 7 20.91 3.98 1.59
C LEU A 7 19.45 4.17 2.00
N VAL A 8 18.56 4.49 1.07
CA VAL A 8 17.14 4.72 1.35
C VAL A 8 16.29 3.71 0.58
N GLY A 9 15.42 2.99 1.27
CA GLY A 9 14.54 2.01 0.63
C GLY A 9 13.83 1.07 1.58
N LEU A 10 12.80 0.40 1.08
CA LEU A 10 11.99 -0.57 1.84
C LEU A 10 12.81 -1.77 2.34
N PRO A 11 12.37 -2.46 3.42
CA PRO A 11 12.92 -3.78 3.76
C PRO A 11 12.97 -4.71 2.54
N ALA A 12 14.02 -5.53 2.46
CA ALA A 12 14.28 -6.43 1.33
C ALA A 12 14.47 -5.78 -0.06
N SER A 13 14.67 -4.45 -0.16
CA SER A 13 15.00 -3.77 -1.43
C SER A 13 16.40 -4.06 -1.98
N GLY A 14 17.30 -4.69 -1.22
CA GLY A 14 18.67 -5.03 -1.65
C GLY A 14 19.79 -4.18 -1.03
N LYS A 15 19.45 -3.18 -0.20
CA LYS A 15 20.42 -2.31 0.49
C LYS A 15 21.56 -3.06 1.18
N SER A 16 21.25 -4.07 1.98
CA SER A 16 22.26 -4.82 2.73
C SER A 16 23.16 -5.68 1.84
N LEU A 17 22.67 -6.12 0.68
CA LEU A 17 23.50 -6.82 -0.30
C LEU A 17 24.52 -5.85 -0.91
N PHE A 18 24.06 -4.69 -1.38
CA PHE A 18 24.92 -3.63 -1.89
C PHE A 18 25.97 -3.20 -0.88
N ALA A 19 25.58 -2.98 0.39
CA ALA A 19 26.51 -2.61 1.44
C ALA A 19 27.58 -3.68 1.67
N ARG A 20 27.19 -4.97 1.66
CA ARG A 20 28.13 -6.09 1.80
C ARG A 20 29.11 -6.15 0.62
N GLU A 21 28.61 -6.02 -0.60
CA GLU A 21 29.45 -6.03 -1.81
C GLU A 21 30.45 -4.88 -1.83
N LEU A 22 30.03 -3.67 -1.42
CA LEU A 22 30.93 -2.52 -1.30
C LEU A 22 32.07 -2.80 -0.32
N LEU A 23 31.76 -3.33 0.87
CA LEU A 23 32.76 -3.67 1.89
C LEU A 23 33.76 -4.73 1.39
N LEU A 24 33.30 -5.71 0.61
CA LEU A 24 34.14 -6.77 0.05
C LEU A 24 35.01 -6.26 -1.11
N SER A 25 34.49 -5.34 -1.93
CA SER A 25 35.22 -4.77 -3.07
C SER A 25 36.36 -3.83 -2.67
N GLU A 26 36.23 -3.16 -1.52
CA GLU A 26 37.24 -2.25 -0.98
C GLU A 26 37.54 -2.57 0.50
N PRO A 27 38.23 -3.70 0.77
CA PRO A 27 38.51 -4.13 2.13
C PRO A 27 39.23 -3.05 2.94
N ALA A 28 38.92 -2.94 4.24
CA ALA A 28 39.46 -1.98 5.20
C ALA A 28 39.11 -0.49 4.97
N ARG A 29 38.55 -0.11 3.81
CA ARG A 29 38.20 1.29 3.50
C ARG A 29 36.84 1.71 4.06
N TRP A 30 35.88 0.79 4.10
CA TRP A 30 34.49 1.04 4.50
C TRP A 30 34.15 0.38 5.84
N VAL A 31 33.32 1.06 6.62
CA VAL A 31 32.63 0.51 7.80
C VAL A 31 31.13 0.54 7.55
N ARG A 32 30.45 -0.57 7.83
CA ARG A 32 28.99 -0.66 7.74
C ARG A 32 28.35 -0.38 9.09
N SER A 33 27.29 0.41 9.10
CA SER A 33 26.44 0.65 10.25
C SER A 33 24.99 0.26 9.92
N ASN A 34 24.42 -0.66 10.70
CA ASN A 34 23.10 -1.23 10.45
C ASN A 34 22.35 -1.47 11.77
N LYS A 35 21.22 -0.80 11.99
CA LYS A 35 20.46 -0.91 13.24
C LYS A 35 19.94 -2.32 13.52
N ASP A 36 19.57 -3.11 12.52
CA ASP A 36 19.10 -4.48 12.75
C ASP A 36 20.23 -5.36 13.30
N LEU A 37 21.43 -5.26 12.74
CA LEU A 37 22.62 -5.94 13.26
C LEU A 37 23.03 -5.43 14.65
N LEU A 38 22.91 -4.12 14.89
CA LEU A 38 23.21 -3.54 16.20
C LEU A 38 22.19 -3.99 17.26
N ARG A 39 20.90 -4.09 16.91
CA ARG A 39 19.86 -4.63 17.79
C ARG A 39 20.11 -6.08 18.13
N GLU A 40 20.48 -6.89 17.13
CA GLU A 40 20.84 -8.28 17.35
C GLU A 40 22.02 -8.40 18.32
N MET A 41 23.10 -7.66 18.05
CA MET A 41 24.31 -7.67 18.87
C MET A 41 24.10 -7.17 20.30
N ALA A 42 23.35 -6.08 20.48
CA ALA A 42 23.22 -5.43 21.78
C ALA A 42 22.11 -6.05 22.65
N HIS A 43 21.01 -6.48 22.04
CA HIS A 43 19.77 -6.81 22.76
C HIS A 43 19.02 -8.02 22.20
N ALA A 44 19.69 -8.92 21.45
CA ALA A 44 19.06 -10.09 20.83
C ALA A 44 17.78 -9.74 20.04
N SER A 45 17.84 -8.63 19.30
CA SER A 45 16.73 -8.07 18.51
C SER A 45 15.51 -7.61 19.32
N HIS A 46 15.57 -7.58 20.66
CA HIS A 46 14.48 -7.10 21.50
C HIS A 46 14.29 -5.58 21.39
N TRP A 47 13.14 -5.17 20.87
CA TRP A 47 12.78 -3.78 20.70
C TRP A 47 12.11 -3.20 21.95
N SER A 48 12.61 -2.05 22.40
CA SER A 48 11.96 -1.17 23.37
C SER A 48 12.35 0.28 23.07
N PRO A 49 11.58 1.31 23.48
CA PRO A 49 11.97 2.70 23.27
C PRO A 49 13.34 3.06 23.87
N ALA A 50 13.66 2.49 25.05
CA ALA A 50 14.95 2.67 25.69
C ALA A 50 16.09 2.01 24.89
N ASN A 51 15.87 0.77 24.43
CA ASN A 51 16.83 0.04 23.59
C ASN A 51 17.06 0.79 22.28
N GLU A 52 16.01 1.28 21.61
CA GLU A 52 16.15 1.99 20.34
C GLU A 52 16.96 3.28 20.49
N LYS A 53 16.79 4.02 21.61
CA LYS A 53 17.62 5.19 21.92
C LYS A 53 19.10 4.82 22.04
N PHE A 54 19.42 3.72 22.72
CA PHE A 54 20.79 3.21 22.81
C PHE A 54 21.34 2.79 21.45
N ILE A 55 20.55 2.11 20.62
CA ILE A 55 20.96 1.70 19.27
C ILE A 55 21.28 2.90 18.38
N VAL A 56 20.52 3.99 18.48
CA VAL A 56 20.83 5.25 17.77
C VAL A 56 22.16 5.83 18.23
N GLN A 57 22.43 5.87 19.54
CA GLN A 57 23.72 6.35 20.07
C GLN A 57 24.90 5.46 19.65
N LEU A 58 24.70 4.14 19.65
CA LEU A 58 25.69 3.17 19.20
C LEU A 58 26.02 3.35 17.72
N ARG A 59 24.99 3.51 16.87
CA ARG A 59 25.15 3.83 15.45
C ARG A 59 25.98 5.10 15.26
N ASP A 60 25.67 6.17 15.99
CA ASP A 60 26.35 7.45 15.87
C ASP A 60 27.82 7.35 16.29
N THR A 61 28.09 6.59 17.35
CA THR A 61 29.46 6.30 17.82
C THR A 61 30.27 5.54 16.76
N ILE A 62 29.67 4.52 16.13
CA ILE A 62 30.32 3.77 15.04
C ILE A 62 30.66 4.68 13.85
N ILE A 63 29.71 5.55 13.46
CA ILE A 63 29.93 6.50 12.36
C ILE A 63 31.11 7.42 12.68
N LEU A 64 31.12 8.06 13.85
CA LEU A 64 32.17 9.00 14.23
C LEU A 64 33.54 8.33 14.36
N MET A 65 33.61 7.20 15.06
CA MET A 65 34.85 6.44 15.27
C MET A 65 35.47 5.96 13.94
N ALA A 66 34.64 5.50 13.00
CA ALA A 66 35.09 5.10 11.67
C ALA A 66 35.70 6.28 10.90
N LEU A 67 35.03 7.45 10.93
CA LEU A 67 35.52 8.66 10.28
C LEU A 67 36.82 9.16 10.92
N GLU A 68 36.94 9.14 12.24
CA GLU A 68 38.17 9.49 12.97
C GLU A 68 39.32 8.56 12.61
N SER A 69 39.03 7.28 12.41
CA SER A 69 39.99 6.26 11.93
C SER A 69 40.32 6.36 10.44
N GLY A 70 39.88 7.41 9.75
CA GLY A 70 40.17 7.63 8.33
C GLY A 70 39.31 6.83 7.34
N LYS A 71 38.30 6.09 7.83
CA LYS A 71 37.45 5.22 7.01
C LYS A 71 36.23 5.96 6.46
N HIS A 72 35.61 5.37 5.45
CA HIS A 72 34.27 5.76 4.97
C HIS A 72 33.19 4.94 5.69
N VAL A 73 31.95 5.42 5.66
CA VAL A 73 30.82 4.73 6.32
C VAL A 73 29.69 4.49 5.34
N ILE A 74 29.06 3.32 5.41
CA ILE A 74 27.80 3.02 4.74
C ILE A 74 26.73 2.70 5.78
N VAL A 75 25.59 3.37 5.70
CA VAL A 75 24.42 3.21 6.57
C VAL A 75 23.30 2.58 5.76
N ASP A 76 23.05 1.29 5.97
CA ASP A 76 22.11 0.49 5.15
C ASP A 76 20.78 0.18 5.85
N ASP A 77 20.38 1.02 6.82
CA ASP A 77 19.03 1.06 7.36
C ASP A 77 17.98 1.42 6.28
N THR A 78 16.69 1.47 6.63
CA THR A 78 15.66 2.00 5.73
C THR A 78 15.79 3.51 5.47
N ASN A 79 16.30 4.25 6.46
CA ASN A 79 16.59 5.69 6.42
C ASN A 79 15.42 6.60 6.00
N PHE A 80 14.18 6.22 6.33
CA PHE A 80 13.02 7.10 6.21
C PHE A 80 12.92 8.12 7.35
N GLY A 81 12.18 9.22 7.14
CA GLY A 81 11.95 10.24 8.17
C GLY A 81 13.21 11.09 8.47
N PRO A 82 13.42 11.55 9.72
CA PRO A 82 14.46 12.53 10.05
C PRO A 82 15.89 11.95 10.11
N HIS A 83 16.07 10.65 9.85
CA HIS A 83 17.35 9.97 10.02
C HIS A 83 18.47 10.52 9.13
N ILE A 84 18.15 10.90 7.89
CA ILE A 84 19.13 11.47 6.96
C ILE A 84 19.64 12.81 7.47
N GLU A 85 18.73 13.69 7.90
CA GLU A 85 19.09 15.01 8.43
C GLU A 85 19.88 14.90 9.74
N HIS A 86 19.52 13.95 10.61
CA HIS A 86 20.31 13.64 11.80
C HIS A 86 21.74 13.24 11.44
N ILE A 87 21.93 12.35 10.46
CA ILE A 87 23.27 11.92 10.02
C ILE A 87 24.05 13.08 9.41
N LYS A 88 23.41 13.93 8.60
CA LYS A 88 24.03 15.14 8.02
C LYS A 88 24.55 16.07 9.10
N GLU A 89 23.77 16.34 10.14
CA GLU A 89 24.23 17.20 11.24
C GLU A 89 25.34 16.51 12.06
N LEU A 90 25.21 15.20 12.34
CA LEU A 90 26.22 14.42 13.09
C LEU A 90 27.62 14.50 12.46
N VAL A 91 27.71 14.46 11.13
CA VAL A 91 28.99 14.39 10.39
C VAL A 91 29.39 15.72 9.74
N LYS A 92 28.69 16.80 10.07
CA LYS A 92 28.94 18.14 9.56
C LYS A 92 30.40 18.56 9.77
N GLY A 93 31.05 18.98 8.68
CA GLY A 93 32.48 19.32 8.67
C GLY A 93 33.44 18.12 8.77
N LYS A 94 32.95 16.88 8.92
CA LYS A 94 33.78 15.67 9.04
C LYS A 94 33.75 14.78 7.79
N ALA A 95 32.62 14.74 7.09
CA ALA A 95 32.42 13.92 5.90
C ALA A 95 31.37 14.53 4.94
N ILE A 96 31.42 14.09 3.68
CA ILE A 96 30.36 14.32 2.70
C ILE A 96 29.30 13.23 2.88
N VAL A 97 28.03 13.60 2.92
CA VAL A 97 26.91 12.65 2.96
C VAL A 97 26.36 12.44 1.56
N GLU A 98 26.37 11.19 1.10
CA GLU A 98 25.82 10.76 -0.18
C GLU A 98 24.53 9.97 0.10
N VAL A 99 23.38 10.49 -0.31
CA VAL A 99 22.09 9.79 -0.18
C VAL A 99 21.87 8.96 -1.44
N ASN A 100 21.72 7.64 -1.28
CA ASN A 100 21.40 6.73 -2.36
C ASN A 100 19.97 6.21 -2.18
N ASP A 101 19.05 6.80 -2.93
CA ASP A 101 17.63 6.48 -2.94
C ASP A 101 17.22 5.58 -4.12
N SER A 102 18.18 5.08 -4.92
CA SER A 102 17.90 4.18 -6.05
C SER A 102 17.10 2.93 -5.64
N PHE A 103 17.20 2.49 -4.38
CA PHE A 103 16.44 1.35 -3.87
C PHE A 103 14.95 1.64 -3.65
N LEU A 104 14.49 2.89 -3.77
CA LEU A 104 13.07 3.25 -3.82
C LEU A 104 12.40 2.82 -5.14
N GLN A 105 13.20 2.56 -6.18
CA GLN A 105 12.69 2.11 -7.49
C GLN A 105 12.34 0.62 -7.51
N VAL A 106 12.74 -0.13 -6.49
CA VAL A 106 12.42 -1.56 -6.39
C VAL A 106 10.92 -1.71 -6.10
N PRO A 107 10.15 -2.46 -6.93
CA PRO A 107 8.73 -2.64 -6.71
C PRO A 107 8.40 -3.21 -5.32
N VAL A 108 7.35 -2.70 -4.68
CA VAL A 108 6.96 -3.11 -3.32
C VAL A 108 6.61 -4.59 -3.26
N GLU A 109 6.01 -5.12 -4.32
CA GLU A 109 5.67 -6.54 -4.48
C GLU A 109 6.93 -7.42 -4.48
N GLU A 110 7.99 -6.96 -5.14
CA GLU A 110 9.27 -7.65 -5.18
C GLU A 110 9.96 -7.59 -3.80
N CYS A 111 9.87 -6.45 -3.09
CA CYS A 111 10.31 -6.36 -1.70
C CYS A 111 9.57 -7.37 -0.81
N ILE A 112 8.23 -7.44 -0.89
CA ILE A 112 7.42 -8.39 -0.12
C ILE A 112 7.82 -9.84 -0.44
N LYS A 113 7.91 -10.18 -1.73
CA LYS A 113 8.29 -11.53 -2.19
C LYS A 113 9.68 -11.93 -1.69
N ARG A 114 10.64 -11.01 -1.65
CA ARG A 114 11.98 -11.25 -1.11
C ARG A 114 11.94 -11.39 0.40
N ASP A 115 11.19 -10.53 1.09
CA ASP A 115 11.12 -10.52 2.54
C ASP A 115 10.54 -11.81 3.11
N LEU A 116 9.51 -12.37 2.47
CA LEU A 116 8.89 -13.65 2.85
C LEU A 116 9.87 -14.85 2.80
N LYS A 117 11.01 -14.71 2.10
CA LYS A 117 12.04 -15.75 2.02
C LYS A 117 13.17 -15.56 3.05
N ARG A 118 13.15 -14.47 3.82
CA ARG A 118 14.19 -14.17 4.82
C ARG A 118 13.88 -14.88 6.12
N LEU A 119 14.92 -15.37 6.80
CA LEU A 119 14.81 -15.95 8.14
C LEU A 119 14.13 -14.99 9.12
N ASN A 120 14.52 -13.71 9.06
CA ASN A 120 13.97 -12.63 9.87
C ASN A 120 13.11 -11.71 8.97
N SER A 121 11.97 -12.22 8.49
CA SER A 121 10.99 -11.44 7.74
C SER A 121 10.36 -10.37 8.63
N VAL A 122 10.20 -9.15 8.10
CA VAL A 122 9.47 -8.08 8.81
C VAL A 122 7.96 -8.16 8.56
N GLY A 123 7.54 -8.88 7.53
CA GLY A 123 6.13 -9.07 7.16
C GLY A 123 5.62 -8.03 6.15
N LYS A 124 4.65 -8.47 5.35
CA LYS A 124 3.99 -7.66 4.30
C LYS A 124 3.46 -6.34 4.84
N ASP A 125 2.78 -6.37 5.98
CA ASP A 125 2.07 -5.18 6.51
C ASP A 125 3.04 -4.08 6.93
N VAL A 126 4.19 -4.46 7.50
CA VAL A 126 5.26 -3.52 7.85
C VAL A 126 5.81 -2.85 6.58
N ILE A 127 6.05 -3.64 5.52
CA ILE A 127 6.53 -3.11 4.23
C ILE A 127 5.49 -2.17 3.60
N MET A 128 4.22 -2.58 3.56
CA MET A 128 3.14 -1.78 2.99
C MET A 128 2.92 -0.48 3.77
N LYS A 129 3.00 -0.52 5.11
CA LYS A 129 2.93 0.67 5.96
C LYS A 129 4.07 1.64 5.65
N MET A 130 5.29 1.15 5.46
CA MET A 130 6.42 1.99 5.05
C MET A 130 6.26 2.54 3.63
N TYR A 131 5.80 1.70 2.69
CA TYR A 131 5.57 2.10 1.31
C TYR A 131 4.54 3.22 1.22
N ASN A 132 3.35 3.01 1.80
CA ASN A 132 2.27 3.99 1.80
C ASN A 132 2.67 5.32 2.46
N LYS A 133 3.53 5.28 3.49
CA LYS A 133 3.95 6.48 4.22
C LYS A 133 5.07 7.26 3.53
N TYR A 134 6.03 6.57 2.90
CA TYR A 134 7.28 7.21 2.48
C TYR A 134 7.63 7.07 1.00
N VAL A 135 7.02 6.12 0.29
CA VAL A 135 7.45 5.75 -1.07
C VAL A 135 6.33 5.97 -2.09
N ARG A 136 5.10 5.64 -1.72
CA ARG A 136 3.93 5.81 -2.57
C ARG A 136 3.82 7.27 -3.00
N VAL A 137 3.85 7.48 -4.31
CA VAL A 137 3.56 8.79 -4.89
C VAL A 137 2.07 9.05 -4.69
N PRO A 138 1.68 10.16 -4.04
CA PRO A 138 0.28 10.55 -3.94
C PRO A 138 -0.28 10.73 -5.34
N VAL A 139 -1.32 9.98 -5.68
CA VAL A 139 -2.04 10.16 -6.94
C VAL A 139 -3.07 11.26 -6.72
N ALA A 140 -2.98 12.32 -7.52
CA ALA A 140 -3.97 13.40 -7.48
C ALA A 140 -5.36 12.83 -7.82
N PRO A 141 -6.43 13.33 -7.20
CA PRO A 141 -7.77 12.95 -7.59
C PRO A 141 -8.03 13.29 -9.06
N PRO A 142 -8.89 12.53 -9.76
CA PRO A 142 -9.34 12.90 -11.10
C PRO A 142 -9.85 14.34 -11.14
N GLU A 143 -9.55 15.05 -12.22
CA GLU A 143 -10.00 16.44 -12.39
C GLU A 143 -11.52 16.50 -12.47
N TYR A 144 -12.11 17.42 -11.72
CA TYR A 144 -13.56 17.66 -11.74
C TYR A 144 -13.96 18.34 -13.04
N ASN A 145 -14.99 17.81 -13.71
CA ASN A 145 -15.53 18.40 -14.93
C ASN A 145 -17.01 18.80 -14.71
N PRO A 146 -17.37 20.09 -14.73
CA PRO A 146 -18.74 20.54 -14.46
C PRO A 146 -19.78 20.03 -15.47
N ASP A 147 -19.35 19.57 -16.65
CA ASP A 147 -20.25 19.04 -17.69
C ASP A 147 -20.58 17.55 -17.49
N LEU A 148 -19.90 16.87 -16.57
CA LEU A 148 -20.14 15.46 -16.26
C LEU A 148 -21.09 15.30 -15.07
N PRO A 149 -21.98 14.30 -15.10
CA PRO A 149 -22.82 13.99 -13.96
C PRO A 149 -22.01 13.43 -12.78
N ASP A 150 -22.45 13.76 -11.57
CA ASP A 150 -21.88 13.19 -10.35
C ASP A 150 -22.28 11.70 -10.18
N ALA A 151 -21.35 10.90 -9.63
CA ALA A 151 -21.59 9.50 -9.32
C ALA A 151 -20.97 9.03 -8.00
N ILE A 152 -21.57 8.00 -7.41
CA ILE A 152 -20.99 7.17 -6.36
C ILE A 152 -20.80 5.77 -6.93
N LEU A 153 -19.61 5.21 -6.73
CA LEU A 153 -19.35 3.80 -7.04
C LEU A 153 -19.63 2.96 -5.80
N VAL A 154 -20.27 1.82 -5.98
CA VAL A 154 -20.59 0.91 -4.87
C VAL A 154 -20.39 -0.54 -5.29
N ASP A 155 -19.73 -1.31 -4.43
CA ASP A 155 -19.60 -2.74 -4.59
C ASP A 155 -20.84 -3.52 -4.08
N MET A 156 -20.98 -4.77 -4.51
CA MET A 156 -22.03 -5.68 -4.05
C MET A 156 -21.61 -6.52 -2.84
N ASP A 157 -20.68 -7.46 -3.02
CA ASP A 157 -20.45 -8.56 -2.09
C ASP A 157 -19.57 -8.13 -0.91
N GLY A 158 -20.14 -8.13 0.30
CA GLY A 158 -19.49 -7.58 1.50
C GLY A 158 -19.74 -6.08 1.68
N THR A 159 -20.16 -5.38 0.63
CA THR A 159 -20.46 -3.94 0.66
C THR A 159 -21.96 -3.66 0.78
N LEU A 160 -22.74 -3.80 -0.30
CA LEU A 160 -24.21 -3.63 -0.28
C LEU A 160 -24.93 -4.87 0.25
N ALA A 161 -24.42 -6.05 -0.09
CA ALA A 161 -25.02 -7.34 0.16
C ALA A 161 -24.11 -8.19 1.06
N LEU A 162 -24.65 -8.64 2.18
CA LEU A 162 -24.01 -9.57 3.10
C LEU A 162 -24.33 -11.00 2.65
N LEU A 163 -23.29 -11.77 2.35
CA LEU A 163 -23.39 -13.11 1.73
C LEU A 163 -24.18 -14.12 2.57
N ASN A 164 -24.27 -13.94 3.89
CA ASN A 164 -25.06 -14.78 4.80
C ASN A 164 -24.84 -16.30 4.60
N GLY A 165 -23.57 -16.71 4.47
CA GLY A 165 -23.19 -18.11 4.25
C GLY A 165 -23.17 -18.57 2.78
N ARG A 166 -23.48 -17.70 1.82
CA ARG A 166 -23.25 -17.94 0.39
C ARG A 166 -21.76 -18.04 0.09
N ASN A 167 -21.39 -18.95 -0.81
CA ASN A 167 -20.03 -19.02 -1.34
C ASN A 167 -19.71 -17.75 -2.14
N PRO A 168 -18.66 -16.98 -1.80
CA PRO A 168 -18.29 -15.75 -2.53
C PRO A 168 -18.04 -15.96 -4.02
N PHE A 169 -17.62 -17.15 -4.45
CA PHE A 169 -17.35 -17.48 -5.84
C PHE A 169 -18.56 -18.00 -6.62
N ASP A 170 -19.71 -18.20 -5.94
CA ASP A 170 -20.96 -18.62 -6.56
C ASP A 170 -22.06 -17.61 -6.24
N ALA A 171 -22.37 -16.77 -7.22
CA ALA A 171 -23.39 -15.73 -7.12
C ALA A 171 -24.78 -16.18 -7.62
N SER A 172 -24.97 -17.47 -7.93
CA SER A 172 -26.23 -17.99 -8.50
C SER A 172 -27.46 -17.81 -7.60
N LYS A 173 -27.25 -17.61 -6.30
CA LYS A 173 -28.28 -17.40 -5.26
C LYS A 173 -28.14 -16.05 -4.54
N CYS A 174 -27.45 -15.09 -5.14
CA CYS A 174 -27.19 -13.78 -4.53
C CYS A 174 -28.46 -12.93 -4.34
N ASP A 175 -29.57 -13.29 -4.97
CA ASP A 175 -30.91 -12.71 -4.74
C ASP A 175 -31.39 -12.88 -3.28
N ARG A 176 -30.77 -13.81 -2.53
CA ARG A 176 -31.11 -14.13 -1.14
C ARG A 176 -30.18 -13.51 -0.10
N ASP A 177 -29.16 -12.77 -0.53
CA ASP A 177 -28.22 -12.11 0.37
C ASP A 177 -28.95 -11.06 1.23
N LEU A 178 -28.47 -10.83 2.45
CA LEU A 178 -29.04 -9.82 3.35
C LEU A 178 -28.50 -8.42 3.01
N PRO A 179 -29.26 -7.33 3.23
CA PRO A 179 -28.76 -5.99 3.01
C PRO A 179 -27.78 -5.58 4.12
N ASN A 180 -26.68 -4.94 3.73
CA ASN A 180 -25.89 -4.15 4.65
C ASN A 180 -26.62 -2.83 4.91
N GLN A 181 -27.47 -2.80 5.95
CA GLN A 181 -28.44 -1.72 6.15
C GLN A 181 -27.82 -0.31 6.19
N PRO A 182 -26.70 -0.05 6.91
CA PRO A 182 -26.05 1.26 6.88
C PRO A 182 -25.59 1.71 5.49
N VAL A 183 -25.08 0.79 4.67
CA VAL A 183 -24.63 1.08 3.29
C VAL A 183 -25.84 1.31 2.39
N LEU A 184 -26.87 0.48 2.52
CA LEU A 184 -28.13 0.63 1.77
C LEU A 184 -28.82 1.98 2.08
N ASP A 185 -28.90 2.37 3.35
CA ASP A 185 -29.47 3.65 3.77
C ASP A 185 -28.65 4.84 3.25
N THR A 186 -27.33 4.69 3.14
CA THR A 186 -26.46 5.67 2.51
C THR A 186 -26.83 5.81 1.03
N ILE A 187 -26.90 4.71 0.28
CA ILE A 187 -27.25 4.74 -1.15
C ILE A 187 -28.64 5.33 -1.37
N ARG A 188 -29.64 4.96 -0.57
CA ARG A 188 -31.00 5.51 -0.65
C ARG A 188 -31.06 7.02 -0.47
N LYS A 189 -30.19 7.59 0.37
CA LYS A 189 -30.10 9.05 0.55
C LYS A 189 -29.49 9.75 -0.66
N TRP A 190 -28.54 9.12 -1.33
CA TRP A 190 -27.81 9.72 -2.44
C TRP A 190 -28.44 9.50 -3.81
N GLN A 191 -29.16 8.40 -4.02
CA GLN A 191 -29.65 7.96 -5.34
C GLN A 191 -30.63 8.92 -6.03
N SER A 192 -31.18 9.91 -5.33
CA SER A 192 -32.01 10.97 -5.92
C SER A 192 -31.19 12.15 -6.48
N SER A 193 -29.93 12.28 -6.06
CA SER A 193 -29.10 13.47 -6.30
C SER A 193 -27.83 13.16 -7.09
N VAL A 194 -27.41 11.89 -7.14
CA VAL A 194 -26.23 11.43 -7.89
C VAL A 194 -26.51 10.08 -8.53
N ASN A 195 -25.73 9.75 -9.55
CA ASN A 195 -25.80 8.44 -10.19
C ASN A 195 -25.17 7.38 -9.28
N ILE A 196 -25.89 6.28 -9.05
CA ILE A 196 -25.31 5.12 -8.39
C ILE A 196 -24.79 4.17 -9.47
N ILE A 197 -23.50 3.87 -9.43
CA ILE A 197 -22.85 2.92 -10.33
C ILE A 197 -22.39 1.72 -9.53
N VAL A 198 -23.00 0.57 -9.80
CA VAL A 198 -22.69 -0.69 -9.14
C VAL A 198 -21.54 -1.37 -9.88
N VAL A 199 -20.46 -1.71 -9.18
CA VAL A 199 -19.30 -2.42 -9.74
C VAL A 199 -19.02 -3.68 -8.94
N SER A 200 -19.33 -4.84 -9.50
CA SER A 200 -19.35 -6.11 -8.79
C SER A 200 -18.33 -7.11 -9.33
N GLY A 201 -17.72 -7.88 -8.41
CA GLY A 201 -16.90 -9.04 -8.73
C GLY A 201 -17.69 -10.27 -9.16
N ARG A 202 -19.03 -10.26 -8.99
CA ARG A 202 -19.93 -11.32 -9.48
C ARG A 202 -19.84 -11.42 -11.00
N THR A 203 -19.93 -12.64 -11.53
CA THR A 203 -19.95 -12.90 -12.98
C THR A 203 -21.26 -12.45 -13.61
N ASP A 204 -21.21 -12.02 -14.87
CA ASP A 204 -22.35 -11.47 -15.60
C ASP A 204 -23.45 -12.49 -15.94
N ASP A 205 -23.18 -13.79 -15.84
CA ASP A 205 -24.19 -14.84 -15.86
C ASP A 205 -25.17 -14.78 -14.65
N CYS A 206 -24.77 -14.13 -13.56
CA CYS A 206 -25.57 -13.89 -12.36
C CYS A 206 -26.20 -12.48 -12.34
N GLN A 207 -26.18 -11.76 -13.47
CA GLN A 207 -26.80 -10.44 -13.58
C GLN A 207 -28.31 -10.46 -13.23
N PRO A 208 -29.13 -11.41 -13.72
CA PRO A 208 -30.56 -11.41 -13.41
C PRO A 208 -30.87 -11.48 -11.90
N GLN A 209 -30.10 -12.28 -11.15
CA GLN A 209 -30.22 -12.43 -9.70
C GLN A 209 -29.74 -11.17 -8.96
N THR A 210 -28.65 -10.56 -9.44
CA THR A 210 -28.14 -9.30 -8.89
C THR A 210 -29.14 -8.17 -9.08
N GLU A 211 -29.74 -8.05 -10.26
CA GLU A 211 -30.80 -7.07 -10.53
C GLU A 211 -32.07 -7.33 -9.72
N GLN A 212 -32.44 -8.60 -9.52
CA GLN A 212 -33.54 -8.97 -8.64
C GLN A 212 -33.30 -8.48 -7.21
N TRP A 213 -32.08 -8.67 -6.69
CA TRP A 213 -31.69 -8.16 -5.37
C TRP A 213 -31.78 -6.64 -5.30
N LEU A 214 -31.20 -5.93 -6.28
CA LEU A 214 -31.22 -4.46 -6.34
C LEU A 214 -32.66 -3.91 -6.40
N ARG A 215 -33.54 -4.55 -7.17
CA ARG A 215 -34.98 -4.20 -7.22
C ARG A 215 -35.68 -4.45 -5.89
N GLN A 216 -35.44 -5.59 -5.26
CA GLN A 216 -36.05 -5.94 -3.97
C GLN A 216 -35.74 -4.90 -2.88
N TYR A 217 -34.54 -4.32 -2.90
CA TYR A 217 -34.11 -3.32 -1.91
C TYR A 217 -34.20 -1.87 -2.42
N GLU A 218 -34.86 -1.64 -3.56
CA GLU A 218 -35.14 -0.31 -4.12
C GLU A 218 -33.88 0.53 -4.36
N VAL A 219 -32.82 -0.11 -4.87
CA VAL A 219 -31.59 0.55 -5.29
C VAL A 219 -31.73 1.00 -6.74
N ASN A 220 -31.84 2.32 -6.95
CA ASN A 220 -31.83 2.93 -8.27
C ASN A 220 -30.39 3.12 -8.72
N TYR A 221 -30.00 2.48 -9.82
CA TYR A 221 -28.66 2.56 -10.37
C TYR A 221 -28.68 3.01 -11.84
N ALA A 222 -27.65 3.76 -12.24
CA ALA A 222 -27.45 4.20 -13.62
C ALA A 222 -26.58 3.22 -14.42
N GLY A 223 -25.78 2.39 -13.74
CA GLY A 223 -24.95 1.36 -14.36
C GLY A 223 -24.70 0.19 -13.42
N LEU A 224 -24.73 -1.02 -13.99
CA LEU A 224 -24.33 -2.26 -13.32
C LEU A 224 -23.22 -2.89 -14.16
N TYR A 225 -22.00 -2.87 -13.63
CA TYR A 225 -20.82 -3.42 -14.26
C TYR A 225 -20.35 -4.65 -13.49
N MET A 226 -20.24 -5.77 -14.19
CA MET A 226 -19.98 -7.09 -13.60
C MET A 226 -18.76 -7.73 -14.26
N ARG A 227 -18.16 -8.69 -13.56
CA ARG A 227 -17.08 -9.52 -14.10
C ARG A 227 -17.59 -10.31 -15.30
N LYS A 228 -16.79 -10.38 -16.37
CA LYS A 228 -17.13 -11.21 -17.53
C LYS A 228 -17.03 -12.70 -17.17
N THR A 229 -18.02 -13.48 -17.58
CA THR A 229 -18.01 -14.94 -17.42
C THR A 229 -16.72 -15.53 -18.02
N GLY A 230 -15.99 -16.32 -17.21
CA GLY A 230 -14.70 -16.90 -17.58
C GLY A 230 -13.46 -16.05 -17.22
N ASP A 231 -13.64 -14.79 -16.76
CA ASP A 231 -12.53 -13.98 -16.27
C ASP A 231 -12.13 -14.38 -14.85
N MET A 232 -10.93 -14.97 -14.72
CA MET A 232 -10.37 -15.45 -13.45
C MET A 232 -9.35 -14.47 -12.82
N ARG A 233 -9.19 -13.27 -13.37
CA ARG A 233 -8.26 -12.25 -12.83
C ARG A 233 -8.76 -11.73 -11.48
N LYS A 234 -7.86 -11.15 -10.67
CA LYS A 234 -8.23 -10.55 -9.38
C LYS A 234 -9.27 -9.43 -9.55
N ASP A 235 -10.15 -9.28 -8.57
CA ASP A 235 -11.19 -8.22 -8.55
C ASP A 235 -10.61 -6.84 -8.82
N ALA A 236 -9.51 -6.49 -8.15
CA ALA A 236 -8.87 -5.18 -8.33
C ALA A 236 -8.50 -4.90 -9.79
N ILE A 237 -8.01 -5.91 -10.53
CA ILE A 237 -7.61 -5.75 -11.94
C ILE A 237 -8.83 -5.49 -12.82
N MET A 238 -9.89 -6.29 -12.66
CA MET A 238 -11.08 -6.11 -13.49
C MET A 238 -11.84 -4.83 -13.13
N LYS A 239 -11.95 -4.46 -11.84
CA LYS A 239 -12.65 -3.23 -11.44
C LYS A 239 -11.91 -1.99 -11.91
N GLU A 240 -10.57 -2.01 -11.87
CA GLU A 240 -9.75 -0.95 -12.47
C GLU A 240 -10.00 -0.84 -13.98
N GLU A 241 -10.04 -1.97 -14.69
CA GLU A 241 -10.32 -2.00 -16.12
C GLU A 241 -11.70 -1.39 -16.44
N ILE A 242 -12.74 -1.80 -15.71
CA ILE A 242 -14.11 -1.25 -15.83
C ILE A 242 -14.09 0.26 -15.60
N TYR A 243 -13.46 0.72 -14.52
CA TYR A 243 -13.41 2.15 -14.22
C TYR A 243 -12.74 2.93 -15.36
N ARG A 244 -11.57 2.50 -15.81
CA ARG A 244 -10.81 3.20 -16.84
C ARG A 244 -11.55 3.25 -18.18
N GLN A 245 -12.30 2.19 -18.53
CA GLN A 245 -12.95 2.09 -19.84
C GLN A 245 -14.37 2.66 -19.85
N GLN A 246 -15.11 2.55 -18.73
CA GLN A 246 -16.57 2.75 -18.71
C GLN A 246 -17.01 3.88 -17.77
N ILE A 247 -16.16 4.38 -16.88
CA ILE A 247 -16.57 5.33 -15.83
C ILE A 247 -15.72 6.60 -15.88
N ALA A 248 -14.40 6.45 -15.98
CA ALA A 248 -13.46 7.56 -16.05
C ALA A 248 -13.77 8.43 -17.27
N GLY A 249 -13.87 9.75 -17.05
CA GLY A 249 -14.24 10.72 -18.09
C GLY A 249 -15.72 10.75 -18.45
N GLN A 250 -16.56 9.91 -17.83
CA GLN A 250 -18.02 9.93 -18.00
C GLN A 250 -18.75 10.45 -16.75
N TYR A 251 -18.12 10.36 -15.58
CA TYR A 251 -18.70 10.78 -14.30
C TYR A 251 -17.68 11.50 -13.42
N ASN A 252 -18.18 12.43 -12.60
CA ASN A 252 -17.46 12.94 -11.44
C ASN A 252 -17.69 12.00 -10.25
N VAL A 253 -16.75 11.07 -10.01
CA VAL A 253 -16.85 10.13 -8.90
C VAL A 253 -16.59 10.86 -7.57
N LYS A 254 -17.62 10.98 -6.72
CA LYS A 254 -17.52 11.62 -5.41
C LYS A 254 -16.75 10.77 -4.41
N PHE A 255 -17.13 9.51 -4.31
CA PHE A 255 -16.47 8.51 -3.48
C PHE A 255 -16.87 7.11 -3.91
N VAL A 256 -16.12 6.12 -3.41
CA VAL A 256 -16.34 4.69 -3.63
C VAL A 256 -16.65 4.01 -2.29
N LEU A 257 -17.63 3.12 -2.30
CA LEU A 257 -17.93 2.19 -1.20
C LEU A 257 -17.49 0.79 -1.64
N ASP A 258 -16.55 0.21 -0.91
CA ASP A 258 -15.99 -1.12 -1.17
C ASP A 258 -15.45 -1.69 0.16
N ASP A 259 -15.50 -2.99 0.38
CA ASP A 259 -15.07 -3.65 1.62
C ASP A 259 -13.65 -4.21 1.50
N ARG A 260 -13.31 -4.78 0.33
CA ARG A 260 -12.14 -5.63 0.15
C ARG A 260 -10.83 -4.83 0.02
N GLN A 261 -9.85 -5.10 0.87
CA GLN A 261 -8.63 -4.30 1.00
C GLN A 261 -7.86 -4.13 -0.31
N GLN A 262 -7.68 -5.22 -1.09
CA GLN A 262 -6.96 -5.14 -2.37
C GLN A 262 -7.67 -4.25 -3.41
N VAL A 263 -9.00 -4.14 -3.33
CA VAL A 263 -9.81 -3.33 -4.24
C VAL A 263 -9.84 -1.88 -3.75
N VAL A 264 -9.98 -1.68 -2.44
CA VAL A 264 -9.84 -0.38 -1.79
C VAL A 264 -8.48 0.26 -2.07
N ASP A 265 -7.39 -0.51 -1.96
CA ASP A 265 -6.04 -0.03 -2.26
C ASP A 265 -5.89 0.39 -3.72
N MET A 266 -6.52 -0.36 -4.64
CA MET A 266 -6.60 -0.01 -6.06
C MET A 266 -7.39 1.28 -6.27
N TRP A 267 -8.59 1.44 -5.71
CA TRP A 267 -9.37 2.67 -5.86
C TRP A 267 -8.61 3.90 -5.36
N ARG A 268 -7.95 3.77 -4.21
CA ARG A 268 -7.06 4.82 -3.67
C ARG A 268 -5.84 5.06 -4.57
N SER A 269 -5.35 4.05 -5.28
CA SER A 269 -4.22 4.21 -6.23
C SER A 269 -4.64 4.98 -7.49
N LEU A 270 -5.94 5.04 -7.79
CA LEU A 270 -6.51 5.87 -8.85
C LEU A 270 -6.83 7.32 -8.40
N GLY A 271 -6.47 7.68 -7.17
CA GLY A 271 -6.75 9.00 -6.60
C GLY A 271 -8.19 9.17 -6.09
N LEU A 272 -9.00 8.11 -6.07
CA LEU A 272 -10.38 8.17 -5.61
C LEU A 272 -10.48 8.15 -4.07
N THR A 273 -11.47 8.85 -3.55
CA THR A 273 -11.85 8.75 -2.13
C THR A 273 -12.63 7.46 -1.90
N VAL A 274 -12.23 6.67 -0.91
CA VAL A 274 -12.82 5.36 -0.63
C VAL A 274 -13.22 5.25 0.83
N PHE A 275 -14.49 4.93 1.06
CA PHE A 275 -15.02 4.57 2.36
C PHE A 275 -15.08 3.04 2.43
N GLN A 276 -14.17 2.47 3.21
CA GLN A 276 -14.10 1.04 3.43
C GLN A 276 -15.13 0.65 4.50
N VAL A 277 -16.09 -0.20 4.13
CA VAL A 277 -17.30 -0.42 4.95
C VAL A 277 -17.21 -1.62 5.89
N ASP A 278 -16.21 -2.50 5.72
CA ASP A 278 -15.96 -3.64 6.59
C ASP A 278 -14.46 -4.00 6.63
N GLU A 279 -14.06 -4.91 7.51
CA GLU A 279 -12.74 -5.53 7.49
C GLU A 279 -12.56 -6.32 6.18
N GLY A 280 -11.50 -6.00 5.42
CA GLY A 280 -11.37 -6.46 4.03
C GLY A 280 -10.17 -7.35 3.73
N ASP A 281 -9.55 -7.99 4.72
CA ASP A 281 -8.30 -8.75 4.53
C ASP A 281 -8.54 -10.17 3.98
N PHE A 282 -9.09 -10.24 2.75
CA PHE A 282 -9.34 -11.48 1.99
C PHE A 282 -9.27 -11.28 0.47
#